data_AF-A0A450XFL7-F1
#
_entry.id   AF-A0A450XFL7-F1
#
_cell.length_a   1.000
_cell.length_b   1.000
_cell.length_c   1.000
_cell.angle_alpha   90.00
_cell.angle_beta   90.00
_cell.angle_gamma   90.00
#
_symmetry.space_group_name_H-M   'P 1'
#
loop_
_entity.id
_entity.type
_entity.pdbx_description
1 polymer ?
#
loop_
_entity_poly.entity_id
_entity_poly.type
_entity_poly.pdbx_seq_one_letter_code
_entity_poly.pdbx_strand_id
1 'polypeptide(L)'
;MKEMYVDPGARRFLAAEKAGRKIDVEIKSFVSHSEMRDFEQAIGQYIAYRDVLRKIEPGRDLYLAISEEIYEDLFEEPIGQLIVKNHGIRLIIFNQITEKIVRWIP
;
A
#
# COMPACT_ATOMS: atom_id res chain seq x y z
N MET A 1 9.11 -6.26 27.92
CA MET A 1 8.14 -6.03 26.84
C MET A 1 8.93 -5.95 25.54
N LYS A 2 8.59 -6.75 24.53
CA LYS A 2 9.30 -6.71 23.24
C LYS A 2 8.83 -5.43 22.55
N GLU A 3 9.70 -4.43 22.46
CA GLU A 3 9.48 -3.28 21.59
C GLU A 3 9.53 -3.81 20.15
N MET A 4 8.39 -4.31 19.68
CA MET A 4 8.22 -4.70 18.28
C MET A 4 8.01 -3.41 17.48
N TYR A 5 9.05 -2.56 17.45
CA TYR A 5 9.21 -1.67 16.31
C TYR A 5 9.37 -2.60 15.12
N VAL A 6 8.31 -2.71 14.31
CA VAL A 6 8.41 -3.25 12.97
C VAL A 6 9.58 -2.51 12.34
N ASP A 7 10.72 -3.19 12.11
CA ASP A 7 11.87 -2.58 11.47
C ASP A 7 11.44 -2.14 10.06
N PRO A 8 11.29 -0.82 9.81
CA PRO A 8 10.92 -0.30 8.50
C PRO A 8 11.90 -0.74 7.42
N GLY A 9 13.19 -0.86 7.78
CA GLY A 9 14.28 -1.19 6.87
C GLY A 9 14.38 -2.66 6.51
N ALA A 10 13.73 -3.56 7.26
CA ALA A 10 13.68 -4.98 6.94
C ALA A 10 12.62 -5.31 5.86
N ARG A 11 11.72 -4.37 5.55
CA ARG A 11 10.69 -4.52 4.51
C ARG A 11 11.09 -3.76 3.24
N ARG A 12 10.83 -4.39 2.10
CA ARG A 12 11.26 -3.92 0.78
C ARG A 12 10.28 -2.85 0.25
N PHE A 13 10.22 -1.70 0.91
CA PHE A 13 9.52 -0.52 0.37
C PHE A 13 10.40 0.15 -0.68
N LEU A 14 9.77 0.73 -1.70
CA LEU A 14 10.43 1.65 -2.61
C LEU A 14 10.25 3.08 -2.07
N ALA A 15 11.35 3.69 -1.63
CA ALA A 15 11.36 5.10 -1.26
C ALA A 15 11.53 5.97 -2.52
N ALA A 16 10.71 7.01 -2.65
CA ALA A 16 10.80 7.97 -3.74
C ALA A 16 10.61 9.40 -3.24
N GLU A 17 11.26 10.35 -3.92
CA GLU A 17 11.12 11.78 -3.65
C GLU A 17 11.05 12.57 -4.95
N LYS A 18 10.10 13.50 -5.04
CA LYS A 18 10.02 14.45 -6.15
C LYS A 18 9.45 15.79 -5.66
N ALA A 19 10.14 16.89 -5.97
CA ALA A 19 9.72 18.24 -5.60
C ALA A 19 9.37 18.40 -4.10
N GLY A 20 10.17 17.78 -3.22
CA GLY A 20 9.98 17.82 -1.76
C GLY A 20 8.88 16.89 -1.22
N ARG A 21 8.14 16.18 -2.08
CA ARG A 21 7.19 15.14 -1.67
C ARG A 21 7.91 13.80 -1.56
N LYS A 22 7.87 13.19 -0.38
CA LYS A 22 8.46 11.88 -0.09
C LYS A 22 7.37 10.83 0.03
N ILE A 23 7.58 9.66 -0.58
CA ILE A 23 6.69 8.52 -0.46
C ILE A 23 7.46 7.24 -0.17
N ASP A 24 6.82 6.32 0.54
CA ASP A 24 7.16 4.90 0.56
C ASP A 24 6.09 4.16 -0.24
N VAL A 25 6.51 3.24 -1.10
CA VAL A 25 5.61 2.41 -1.91
C VAL A 25 5.81 0.95 -1.57
N GLU A 26 4.74 0.27 -1.14
CA GLU A 26 4.71 -1.18 -0.99
C GLU A 26 4.05 -1.82 -2.19
N ILE A 27 4.77 -2.67 -2.92
CA ILE A 27 4.20 -3.40 -4.07
C ILE A 27 3.60 -4.72 -3.58
N LYS A 28 2.35 -4.99 -3.94
CA LYS A 28 1.68 -6.27 -3.67
C LYS A 28 1.18 -6.91 -4.96
N SER A 29 1.45 -8.21 -5.10
CA SER A 29 1.13 -8.97 -6.30
C SER A 29 -0.13 -9.84 -6.19
N PHE A 30 -0.65 -10.09 -4.98
CA PHE A 30 -1.88 -10.87 -4.74
C PHE A 30 -1.91 -12.26 -5.43
N VAL A 31 -0.76 -12.94 -5.49
CA VAL A 31 -0.57 -14.21 -6.23
C VAL A 31 -0.86 -15.46 -5.39
N SER A 32 -1.33 -15.32 -4.15
CA SER A 32 -1.62 -16.49 -3.33
C SER A 32 -2.91 -17.19 -3.77
N HIS A 33 -3.19 -18.35 -3.17
CA HIS A 33 -4.42 -19.11 -3.46
C HIS A 33 -5.68 -18.43 -2.90
N SER A 34 -5.55 -17.31 -2.18
CA SER A 34 -6.68 -16.56 -1.60
C SER A 34 -6.38 -15.07 -1.61
N GLU A 35 -6.95 -14.38 -2.60
CA GLU A 35 -6.87 -12.91 -2.73
C GLU A 35 -7.41 -12.20 -1.49
N MET A 36 -8.49 -12.71 -0.89
CA MET A 36 -9.07 -12.14 0.33
C MET A 36 -8.08 -12.19 1.50
N ARG A 37 -7.30 -13.28 1.63
CA ARG A 37 -6.28 -13.37 2.68
C ARG A 37 -5.11 -12.42 2.41
N ASP A 38 -4.68 -12.31 1.15
CA ASP A 38 -3.64 -11.37 0.75
C ASP A 38 -4.09 -9.93 0.99
N PHE A 39 -5.37 -9.65 0.77
CA PHE A 39 -6.02 -8.38 1.07
C PHE A 39 -5.98 -8.08 2.56
N GLU A 40 -6.54 -8.94 3.41
CA GLU A 40 -6.50 -8.75 4.88
C GLU A 40 -5.08 -8.49 5.39
N GLN A 41 -4.10 -9.24 4.87
CA GLN A 41 -2.69 -9.06 5.21
C GLN A 41 -2.15 -7.71 4.72
N ALA A 42 -2.40 -7.33 3.48
CA ALA A 42 -1.94 -6.06 2.91
C ALA A 42 -2.53 -4.86 3.67
N ILE A 43 -3.82 -4.89 3.98
CA ILE A 43 -4.51 -3.85 4.75
C ILE A 43 -3.93 -3.73 6.17
N GLY A 44 -3.79 -4.87 6.87
CA GLY A 44 -3.22 -4.87 8.22
C GLY A 44 -1.78 -4.36 8.25
N GLN A 45 -0.96 -4.74 7.26
CA GLN A 45 0.42 -4.28 7.14
C GLN A 45 0.50 -2.79 6.82
N TYR A 46 -0.32 -2.30 5.89
CA TYR A 46 -0.39 -0.89 5.52
C TYR A 46 -0.73 -0.01 6.72
N ILE A 47 -1.77 -0.38 7.48
CA ILE A 47 -2.21 0.39 8.66
C ILE A 47 -1.11 0.43 9.71
N ALA A 48 -0.56 -0.73 10.07
CA ALA A 48 0.49 -0.82 11.09
C ALA A 48 1.74 -0.01 10.70
N TYR A 49 2.18 -0.11 9.44
CA TYR A 49 3.37 0.60 8.99
C TYR A 49 3.14 2.11 8.88
N ARG A 50 1.99 2.54 8.35
CA ARG A 50 1.63 3.95 8.28
C ARG A 50 1.62 4.61 9.66
N ASP A 51 1.13 3.92 10.68
CA ASP A 51 1.09 4.48 12.04
C ASP A 51 2.49 4.61 12.66
N VAL A 52 3.43 3.73 12.32
CA VAL A 52 4.85 3.90 12.66
C VAL A 52 5.45 5.08 11.88
N LEU A 53 5.23 5.13 10.56
CA LEU A 53 5.78 6.17 9.68
C LEU A 53 5.33 7.58 10.10
N ARG A 54 4.07 7.73 10.52
CA ARG A 54 3.54 8.99 11.07
C ARG A 54 4.28 9.48 12.32
N LYS A 55 4.89 8.59 13.09
CA LYS A 55 5.68 8.96 14.28
C LYS A 55 7.12 9.30 13.94
N ILE A 56 7.73 8.55 13.03
CA ILE A 56 9.17 8.66 12.75
C ILE A 56 9.49 9.64 11.59
N GLU A 57 8.63 9.71 10.58
CA GLU A 57 8.77 10.56 9.40
C GLU A 57 7.40 11.06 8.90
N PRO A 58 6.73 11.96 9.65
CA PRO A 58 5.36 12.41 9.36
C PRO A 58 5.16 13.09 8.00
N GLY A 59 6.25 13.52 7.35
CA GLY A 59 6.23 14.12 6.01
C GLY A 59 6.31 13.10 4.86
N ARG A 60 6.37 11.79 5.15
CA ARG A 60 6.39 10.73 4.14
C ARG A 60 5.04 10.02 4.05
N ASP A 61 4.45 10.00 2.86
CA ASP A 61 3.20 9.28 2.61
C ASP A 61 3.47 7.82 2.23
N LEU A 62 2.70 6.88 2.78
CA LEU A 62 2.73 5.48 2.38
C LEU A 62 1.69 5.22 1.29
N TYR A 63 2.09 4.51 0.23
CA TYR A 63 1.23 4.03 -0.82
C TYR A 63 1.31 2.51 -0.97
N LEU A 64 0.17 1.89 -1.26
CA LEU A 64 0.08 0.50 -1.69
C LEU A 64 -0.02 0.47 -3.22
N ALA A 65 0.95 -0.17 -3.88
CA ALA A 65 0.97 -0.35 -5.32
C ALA A 65 0.42 -1.72 -5.71
N ILE A 66 -0.58 -1.72 -6.59
CA ILE A 66 -1.28 -2.91 -7.09
C ILE A 66 -1.47 -2.81 -8.61
N SER A 67 -1.64 -3.95 -9.27
CA SER A 67 -1.95 -3.97 -10.70
C SER A 67 -3.37 -3.45 -10.97
N GLU A 68 -3.63 -3.05 -12.22
CA GLU A 68 -5.00 -2.74 -12.69
C GLU A 68 -5.96 -3.91 -12.47
N GLU A 69 -5.55 -5.13 -12.83
CA GLU A 69 -6.35 -6.35 -12.62
C GLU A 69 -6.80 -6.51 -11.17
N ILE A 70 -5.87 -6.43 -10.21
CA ILE A 70 -6.21 -6.52 -8.78
C ILE A 70 -7.09 -5.36 -8.32
N TYR A 71 -6.88 -4.17 -8.90
CA TYR A 71 -7.72 -3.03 -8.55
C TYR A 71 -9.17 -3.28 -8.98
N GLU A 72 -9.39 -3.72 -10.21
CA GLU A 72 -10.71 -4.01 -10.78
C GLU A 72 -11.39 -5.18 -10.06
N ASP A 73 -10.67 -6.28 -9.81
CA ASP A 73 -11.25 -7.51 -9.27
C ASP A 73 -11.55 -7.44 -7.75
N LEU A 74 -10.86 -6.58 -7.00
CA LEU A 74 -10.91 -6.58 -5.54
C LEU A 74 -11.14 -5.21 -4.91
N PHE A 75 -10.50 -4.15 -5.43
CA PHE A 75 -10.56 -2.82 -4.82
C PHE A 75 -11.72 -1.97 -5.36
N GLU A 76 -12.25 -2.28 -6.54
CA GLU A 76 -13.50 -1.71 -7.05
C GLU A 76 -14.74 -2.38 -6.45
N GLU A 77 -14.62 -3.59 -5.90
CA GLU A 77 -15.70 -4.27 -5.19
C GLU A 77 -16.12 -3.50 -3.91
N PRO A 78 -17.39 -3.60 -3.47
CA PRO A 78 -17.91 -2.82 -2.35
C PRO A 78 -17.09 -2.93 -1.06
N ILE A 79 -16.54 -4.12 -0.76
CA ILE A 79 -15.71 -4.34 0.42
C ILE A 79 -14.35 -3.64 0.31
N GLY A 80 -13.73 -3.70 -0.87
CA GLY A 80 -12.47 -3.02 -1.17
C GLY A 80 -12.61 -1.52 -1.04
N GLN A 81 -13.63 -0.94 -1.70
CA GLN A 81 -13.93 0.49 -1.63
C GLN A 81 -14.21 0.95 -0.19
N LEU A 82 -15.00 0.18 0.58
CA LEU A 82 -15.33 0.50 1.97
C LEU A 82 -14.08 0.59 2.84
N ILE A 83 -13.18 -0.38 2.73
CA ILE A 83 -11.95 -0.46 3.54
C ILE A 83 -10.96 0.64 3.13
N VAL A 84 -10.75 0.85 1.83
CA VAL A 84 -9.90 1.92 1.31
C VAL A 84 -10.34 3.28 1.85
N LYS A 85 -11.65 3.55 1.78
CA LYS A 85 -12.24 4.80 2.26
C LYS A 85 -12.13 4.95 3.78
N ASN A 86 -12.55 3.95 4.55
CA ASN A 86 -12.58 4.03 6.01
C ASN A 86 -11.18 4.16 6.62
N HIS A 87 -10.20 3.52 6.02
CA HIS A 87 -8.84 3.55 6.51
C HIS A 87 -7.96 4.58 5.79
N GLY A 88 -8.43 5.30 4.78
CA GLY A 88 -7.61 6.28 4.05
C GLY A 88 -6.37 5.63 3.43
N ILE A 89 -6.58 4.54 2.70
CA ILE A 89 -5.52 3.80 2.04
C ILE A 89 -5.20 4.48 0.72
N ARG A 90 -3.94 4.89 0.56
CA ARG A 90 -3.49 5.51 -0.66
C ARG A 90 -3.02 4.43 -1.63
N LEU A 91 -3.51 4.46 -2.87
CA LEU A 91 -3.21 3.45 -3.88
C LEU A 91 -2.42 4.03 -5.06
N ILE A 92 -1.49 3.24 -5.58
CA ILE A 92 -0.89 3.41 -6.90
C ILE A 92 -1.36 2.23 -7.74
N ILE A 93 -2.08 2.51 -8.81
CA ILE A 93 -2.49 1.48 -9.76
C ILE A 93 -1.53 1.54 -10.94
N PHE A 94 -0.96 0.39 -11.31
CA PHE A 94 -0.04 0.29 -12.43
C PHE A 94 -0.45 -0.82 -13.40
N ASN A 95 -0.15 -0.61 -14.67
CA ASN A 95 -0.31 -1.62 -15.70
C ASN A 95 0.93 -2.53 -15.71
N GLN A 96 0.74 -3.83 -15.51
CA GLN A 96 1.86 -4.79 -15.47
C GLN A 96 2.55 -4.98 -16.83
N ILE A 97 1.83 -4.78 -17.94
CA ILE A 97 2.37 -5.02 -19.31
C ILE A 97 3.19 -3.82 -19.79
N THR A 98 2.67 -2.61 -19.59
CA THR A 98 3.30 -1.37 -20.04
C THR A 98 4.24 -0.76 -19.00
N GLU A 99 4.28 -1.32 -17.79
CA GLU A 99 5.08 -0.87 -16.65
C GLU A 99 4.86 0.60 -16.28
N LYS A 100 3.62 1.08 -16.46
CA LYS A 100 3.24 2.48 -16.21
C LYS A 100 2.25 2.60 -15.07
N ILE A 101 2.43 3.64 -14.27
CA ILE A 101 1.41 4.07 -13.32
C ILE A 101 0.24 4.65 -14.11
N VAL A 102 -0.96 4.09 -13.89
CA VAL A 102 -2.19 4.52 -14.58
C VAL A 102 -3.02 5.46 -13.71
N ARG A 103 -2.98 5.30 -12.39
CA ARG A 103 -3.80 6.09 -11.46
C ARG A 103 -3.16 6.18 -10.08
N TRP A 104 -3.38 7.32 -9.43
CA TRP A 104 -3.08 7.56 -8.03
C TRP A 104 -4.39 7.82 -7.29
N ILE A 105 -4.60 7.13 -6.17
CA ILE A 105 -5.73 7.38 -5.25
C ILE A 105 -5.12 7.90 -3.95
N PRO A 106 -5.25 9.21 -3.65
CA PRO A 106 -4.65 9.82 -2.47
C PRO A 106 -5.46 9.62 -1.19
#